data_AF-A0A5E4JZT7-F1
#
_entry.id   AF-A0A5E4JZT7-F1
#
_cell.length_a   1.000
_cell.length_b   1.000
_cell.length_c   1.000
_cell.angle_alpha   90.00
_cell.angle_beta   90.00
_cell.angle_gamma   90.00
#
_symmetry.space_group_name_H-M   'P 1'
#
loop_
_entity.id
_entity.type
_entity.pdbx_description
1 polymer ?
#
loop_
_entity_poly.entity_id
_entity_poly.type
_entity_poly.pdbx_seq_one_letter_code
_entity_poly.pdbx_strand_id
1 'polypeptide(L)'
;MEKVVVFKKGRRVVTRKGEVVIHLANKLTNYLKPFCRRIEIVGSIRRKEKNPVDIDIVLIPKDREKLEEFVKKKGKFLQGGEKKSRWRIQGVNVELYYTDLTEWGAALLAYSSKFGAGIGLRMIAKRKGFKLSQHGLFRKGKRIAGKSEEEIYHKLGRPWKKPENR
;
A
#
# COMPACT_ATOMS: atom_id res chain seq x y z
N MET A 1 0.17 -5.15 26.79
CA MET A 1 0.55 -5.78 25.50
C MET A 1 2.04 -5.57 25.25
N GLU A 2 2.76 -6.64 24.94
CA GLU A 2 4.23 -6.68 24.80
C GLU A 2 4.71 -5.94 23.54
N LYS A 3 5.87 -5.29 23.62
CA LYS A 3 6.56 -4.61 22.49
C LYS A 3 7.73 -5.47 22.04
N VAL A 4 8.05 -5.45 20.74
CA VAL A 4 9.21 -6.13 20.15
C VAL A 4 10.09 -5.15 19.40
N VAL A 5 11.37 -5.47 19.27
CA VAL A 5 12.33 -4.72 18.45
C VAL A 5 12.49 -5.44 17.12
N VAL A 6 12.26 -4.74 16.02
CA VAL A 6 12.41 -5.24 14.65
C VAL A 6 13.39 -4.36 13.89
N PHE A 7 14.25 -4.94 13.06
CA PHE A 7 15.11 -4.19 12.15
C PHE A 7 14.37 -3.86 10.85
N LYS A 8 14.22 -2.58 10.53
CA LYS A 8 13.61 -2.10 9.27
C LYS A 8 14.51 -1.04 8.64
N LYS A 9 14.92 -1.26 7.39
CA LYS A 9 15.78 -0.34 6.61
C LYS A 9 17.03 0.13 7.40
N GLY A 10 17.72 -0.81 8.04
CA GLY A 10 18.92 -0.53 8.84
C GLY A 10 18.68 0.16 10.19
N ARG A 11 17.43 0.32 10.62
CA ARG A 11 17.08 0.97 11.90
C ARG A 11 16.33 0.02 12.82
N ARG A 12 16.58 0.14 14.13
CA ARG A 12 15.79 -0.53 15.18
C ARG A 12 14.44 0.18 15.32
N VAL A 13 13.35 -0.56 15.21
CA VAL A 13 11.99 -0.07 15.38
C VAL A 13 11.33 -0.84 16.51
N VAL A 14 10.84 -0.12 17.52
CA VAL A 14 10.02 -0.71 18.59
C VAL A 14 8.57 -0.72 18.12
N THR A 15 7.97 -1.91 18.01
CA THR A 15 6.58 -2.09 17.57
C THR A 15 5.86 -3.18 18.36
N ARG A 16 4.62 -3.51 17.97
CA ARG A 16 3.87 -4.67 18.48
C ARG A 16 4.35 -5.96 17.80
N LYS A 17 4.06 -7.12 18.39
CA LYS A 17 4.28 -8.43 17.74
C LYS A 17 3.59 -8.44 16.36
N GLY A 18 4.21 -9.08 15.37
CA GLY A 18 3.72 -9.10 13.99
C GLY A 18 2.27 -9.57 13.86
N GLU A 19 1.90 -10.63 14.59
CA GLU A 19 0.52 -11.15 14.65
C GLU A 19 -0.50 -10.11 15.13
N VAL A 20 -0.14 -9.28 16.11
CA VAL A 20 -1.00 -8.20 16.61
C VAL A 20 -1.20 -7.13 15.53
N VAL A 21 -0.13 -6.80 14.79
CA VAL A 21 -0.20 -5.84 13.68
C VAL A 21 -1.08 -6.38 12.55
N ILE A 22 -0.93 -7.66 12.18
CA ILE A 22 -1.73 -8.32 11.15
C ILE A 22 -3.20 -8.40 11.56
N HIS A 23 -3.49 -8.79 12.80
CA HIS A 23 -4.85 -8.84 13.32
C HIS A 23 -5.50 -7.45 13.30
N LEU A 24 -4.77 -6.40 13.72
CA LEU A 24 -5.25 -5.03 13.65
C LEU A 24 -5.52 -4.58 12.20
N ALA A 25 -4.65 -4.94 11.25
CA ALA A 25 -4.83 -4.62 9.84
C ALA A 25 -6.10 -5.24 9.25
N ASN A 26 -6.35 -6.51 9.55
CA ASN A 26 -7.56 -7.22 9.11
C ASN A 26 -8.82 -6.60 9.73
N LYS A 27 -8.79 -6.31 11.04
CA LYS A 27 -9.89 -5.66 11.76
C LYS A 27 -10.21 -4.28 11.18
N LEU A 28 -9.19 -3.45 10.96
CA LEU A 28 -9.35 -2.12 10.36
C LEU A 28 -9.90 -2.23 8.93
N THR A 29 -9.37 -3.12 8.11
CA THR A 29 -9.85 -3.33 6.74
C THR A 29 -11.33 -3.69 6.71
N ASN A 30 -11.76 -4.61 7.58
CA ASN A 30 -13.17 -4.98 7.69
C ASN A 30 -14.06 -3.81 8.12
N TYR A 31 -13.61 -2.98 9.06
CA TYR A 31 -14.36 -1.79 9.48
C TYR A 31 -14.43 -0.70 8.42
N LEU A 32 -13.40 -0.56 7.58
CA LEU A 32 -13.35 0.46 6.54
C LEU A 32 -14.03 0.03 5.24
N LYS A 33 -14.18 -1.28 5.01
CA LYS A 33 -14.78 -1.85 3.79
C LYS A 33 -16.13 -1.25 3.40
N PRO A 34 -17.09 -0.99 4.33
CA PRO A 34 -18.38 -0.37 3.97
C PRO A 34 -18.24 1.01 3.29
N PHE A 35 -17.23 1.79 3.70
CA PHE A 35 -16.94 3.13 3.19
C PHE A 35 -16.17 3.14 1.87
N CYS A 36 -15.76 1.98 1.37
CA CYS A 36 -14.86 1.86 0.22
C CYS A 36 -15.54 1.14 -0.96
N ARG A 37 -15.26 1.60 -2.18
CA ARG A 37 -15.55 0.84 -3.40
C ARG A 37 -14.60 -0.35 -3.53
N ARG A 38 -13.33 -0.16 -3.16
CA ARG A 38 -12.29 -1.19 -3.07
C ARG A 38 -11.35 -0.86 -1.92
N ILE A 39 -10.80 -1.89 -1.27
CA ILE A 39 -9.85 -1.76 -0.17
C ILE A 39 -8.94 -3.00 -0.17
N GLU A 40 -7.64 -2.80 0.04
CA GLU A 40 -6.65 -3.87 0.06
C GLU A 40 -5.53 -3.52 1.03
N ILE A 41 -5.14 -4.48 1.86
CA ILE A 41 -3.92 -4.35 2.67
C ILE A 41 -2.72 -4.49 1.74
N VAL A 42 -1.77 -3.57 1.80
CA VAL A 42 -0.55 -3.58 0.97
C VAL A 42 0.69 -3.71 1.85
N GLY A 43 1.84 -3.25 1.39
CA GLY A 43 3.04 -3.18 2.21
C GLY A 43 3.59 -4.55 2.58
N SER A 44 4.23 -4.60 3.75
CA SER A 44 4.88 -5.81 4.27
C SER A 44 3.90 -6.94 4.58
N ILE A 45 2.68 -6.60 5.02
CA ILE A 45 1.62 -7.57 5.33
C ILE A 45 1.20 -8.31 4.06
N ARG A 46 0.95 -7.60 2.95
CA ARG A 46 0.61 -8.23 1.67
C ARG A 46 1.71 -9.13 1.12
N ARG A 47 2.97 -8.86 1.47
CA ARG A 47 4.13 -9.71 1.12
C ARG A 47 4.36 -10.88 2.09
N LYS A 48 3.51 -11.06 3.11
CA LYS A 48 3.65 -12.11 4.13
C LYS A 48 4.95 -12.03 4.94
N GLU A 49 5.46 -10.82 5.17
CA GLU A 49 6.59 -10.62 6.07
C GLU A 49 6.21 -11.03 7.51
N LYS A 50 7.10 -11.74 8.23
CA LYS A 50 6.80 -12.28 9.58
C LYS A 50 6.54 -11.18 10.62
N ASN A 51 7.27 -10.07 10.53
CA ASN A 51 7.26 -9.00 11.54
C ASN A 51 6.95 -7.63 10.90
N PRO A 52 5.71 -7.41 10.40
CA PRO A 52 5.30 -6.10 9.92
C PRO A 52 5.27 -5.11 11.09
N VAL A 53 5.76 -3.88 10.86
CA VAL A 53 5.87 -2.85 11.91
C VAL A 53 4.83 -1.74 11.78
N ASP A 54 4.18 -1.68 10.62
CA ASP A 54 3.17 -0.71 10.21
C ASP A 54 2.12 -1.40 9.32
N ILE A 55 1.01 -0.69 9.12
CA ILE A 55 -0.12 -1.12 8.31
C ILE A 55 -0.27 -0.14 7.17
N ASP A 56 -0.21 -0.65 5.94
CA ASP A 56 -0.42 0.13 4.72
C ASP A 56 -1.70 -0.39 4.04
N ILE A 57 -2.61 0.49 3.67
CA ILE A 57 -3.88 0.13 3.00
C ILE A 57 -4.08 1.03 1.78
N VAL A 58 -4.37 0.43 0.63
CA VAL A 58 -4.84 1.14 -0.57
C VAL A 58 -6.34 1.03 -0.64
N LEU A 59 -7.04 2.14 -0.86
CA LEU A 59 -8.49 2.15 -0.92
C LEU A 59 -9.04 3.18 -1.90
N ILE A 60 -10.24 2.91 -2.41
CA ILE A 60 -11.05 3.81 -3.21
C ILE A 60 -12.27 4.19 -2.35
N PRO A 61 -12.33 5.41 -1.79
CA PRO A 61 -13.44 5.79 -0.91
C PRO A 61 -14.73 5.96 -1.72
N LYS A 62 -15.88 5.57 -1.14
CA LYS A 62 -17.22 5.98 -1.62
C LYS A 62 -17.53 7.40 -1.17
N ASP A 63 -17.19 7.68 0.08
CA ASP A 63 -17.34 8.95 0.77
C ASP A 63 -16.08 9.15 1.61
N ARG A 64 -15.27 10.15 1.23
CA ARG A 64 -13.95 10.37 1.81
C ARG A 64 -14.06 10.87 3.25
N GLU A 65 -14.99 11.79 3.49
CA GLU A 65 -15.17 12.48 4.75
C GLU A 65 -15.65 11.50 5.83
N LYS A 66 -16.71 10.72 5.54
CA LYS A 66 -17.22 9.70 6.48
C LYS A 66 -16.17 8.64 6.84
N LEU A 67 -15.33 8.26 5.88
CA LEU A 67 -14.23 7.33 6.12
C LEU A 67 -13.25 7.93 7.14
N GLU A 68 -12.82 9.18 6.96
CA GLU A 68 -11.86 9.82 7.88
C GLU A 68 -12.45 10.10 9.25
N GLU A 69 -13.71 10.52 9.33
CA GLU A 69 -14.42 10.67 10.59
C GLU A 69 -14.47 9.35 11.36
N PHE A 70 -14.72 8.24 10.66
CA PHE A 70 -14.70 6.92 11.27
C PHE A 70 -13.29 6.55 11.77
N VAL A 71 -12.24 6.78 10.97
CA VAL A 71 -10.85 6.49 11.36
C VAL A 71 -10.40 7.34 12.54
N LYS A 72 -10.83 8.62 12.60
CA LYS A 72 -10.55 9.55 13.70
C LYS A 72 -11.07 9.04 15.04
N LYS A 73 -12.17 8.27 15.05
CA LYS A 73 -12.69 7.59 16.26
C LYS A 73 -11.85 6.38 16.68
N LYS A 74 -10.92 5.89 15.84
CA LYS A 74 -10.08 4.71 16.11
C LYS A 74 -8.65 5.08 16.52
N GLY A 75 -8.18 6.30 16.25
CA GLY A 75 -6.84 6.72 16.66
C GLY A 75 -6.50 8.16 16.27
N LYS A 76 -5.24 8.54 16.53
CA LYS A 76 -4.74 9.90 16.37
C LYS A 76 -4.31 10.16 14.92
N PHE A 77 -4.82 11.22 14.31
CA PHE A 77 -4.30 11.74 13.03
C PHE A 77 -2.87 12.26 13.20
N LEU A 78 -1.99 11.93 12.26
CA LEU A 78 -0.59 12.39 12.26
C LEU A 78 -0.33 13.42 11.16
N GLN A 79 -0.71 13.10 9.92
CA GLN A 79 -0.52 13.95 8.74
C GLN A 79 -1.34 13.40 7.57
N GLY A 80 -1.63 14.22 6.56
CA GLY A 80 -2.37 13.75 5.38
C GLY A 80 -2.66 14.86 4.38
N GLY A 81 -3.28 14.46 3.27
CA GLY A 81 -3.75 15.31 2.19
C GLY A 81 -4.56 14.49 1.19
N GLU A 82 -4.71 15.01 -0.03
CA GLU A 82 -5.60 14.44 -1.05
C GLU A 82 -5.33 12.96 -1.35
N LYS A 83 -4.05 12.57 -1.48
CA LYS A 83 -3.66 11.21 -1.91
C LYS A 83 -3.40 10.22 -0.79
N LYS A 84 -3.23 10.69 0.45
CA LYS A 84 -2.91 9.81 1.58
C LYS A 84 -3.15 10.44 2.95
N SER A 85 -3.31 9.62 3.96
CA SER A 85 -3.37 10.03 5.37
C SER A 85 -2.66 9.03 6.26
N ARG A 86 -2.04 9.51 7.32
CA ARG A 86 -1.31 8.70 8.30
C ARG A 86 -1.90 8.89 9.69
N TRP A 87 -2.03 7.76 10.39
CA TRP A 87 -2.69 7.66 11.68
C TRP A 87 -1.84 6.82 12.65
N ARG A 88 -2.06 7.04 13.95
CA ARG A 88 -1.56 6.19 15.03
C ARG A 88 -2.77 5.52 15.69
N ILE A 89 -2.93 4.22 15.44
CA ILE A 89 -4.05 3.42 15.94
C ILE A 89 -3.51 2.31 16.82
N GLN A 90 -3.93 2.25 18.08
CA GLN A 90 -3.47 1.25 19.07
C GLN A 90 -1.94 1.12 19.20
N GLY A 91 -1.21 2.22 18.94
CA GLY A 91 0.25 2.24 18.98
C GLY A 91 0.91 1.61 17.74
N VAL A 92 0.19 1.48 16.63
CA VAL A 92 0.70 1.07 15.31
C VAL A 92 0.53 2.22 14.32
N ASN A 93 1.50 2.42 13.43
CA ASN A 93 1.36 3.40 12.35
C ASN A 93 0.51 2.79 11.24
N VAL A 94 -0.50 3.54 10.80
CA VAL A 94 -1.42 3.15 9.73
C VAL A 94 -1.39 4.21 8.65
N GLU A 95 -1.07 3.83 7.42
CA GLU A 95 -1.15 4.72 6.26
C GLU A 95 -2.24 4.24 5.30
N LEU A 96 -3.13 5.17 4.95
CA LEU A 96 -4.20 4.97 4.01
C LEU A 96 -3.85 5.73 2.73
N TYR A 97 -3.84 5.04 1.60
CA TYR A 97 -3.56 5.58 0.27
C TYR A 97 -4.86 5.62 -0.54
N TYR A 98 -5.18 6.80 -1.05
CA TYR A 98 -6.41 7.06 -1.79
C TYR A 98 -6.13 7.02 -3.28
N THR A 99 -6.94 6.25 -4.01
CA THR A 99 -6.76 6.02 -5.43
C THR A 99 -8.10 5.85 -6.13
N ASP A 100 -8.07 5.55 -7.42
CA ASP A 100 -9.23 5.28 -8.26
C ASP A 100 -9.08 3.97 -9.03
N LEU A 101 -10.10 3.60 -9.81
CA LEU A 101 -10.12 2.34 -10.57
C LEU A 101 -9.04 2.28 -11.67
N THR A 102 -8.62 3.43 -12.19
CA THR A 102 -7.62 3.52 -13.26
C THR A 102 -6.19 3.39 -12.75
N GLU A 103 -5.98 3.67 -11.47
CA GLU A 103 -4.69 3.62 -10.79
C GLU A 103 -4.53 2.42 -9.85
N TRP A 104 -5.62 1.69 -9.59
CA TRP A 104 -5.69 0.61 -8.60
C TRP A 104 -4.50 -0.36 -8.63
N GLY A 105 -4.23 -0.97 -9.79
CA GLY A 105 -3.12 -1.91 -9.96
C GLY A 105 -1.75 -1.27 -9.76
N ALA A 106 -1.57 -0.03 -10.21
CA ALA A 106 -0.33 0.70 -10.02
C ALA A 106 -0.08 1.06 -8.55
N ALA A 107 -1.13 1.45 -7.81
CA ALA A 107 -1.06 1.72 -6.39
C ALA A 107 -0.73 0.44 -5.61
N LEU A 108 -1.42 -0.67 -5.90
CA LEU A 108 -1.10 -1.97 -5.30
C LEU A 108 0.37 -2.34 -5.54
N LEU A 109 0.87 -2.18 -6.77
CA LEU A 109 2.25 -2.49 -7.12
C LEU A 109 3.25 -1.60 -6.37
N ALA A 110 3.01 -0.29 -6.37
CA ALA A 110 3.90 0.69 -5.76
C ALA A 110 4.03 0.48 -4.24
N TYR A 111 2.91 0.27 -3.56
CA TYR A 111 2.88 0.15 -2.10
C TYR A 111 3.13 -1.28 -1.61
N SER A 112 3.16 -2.29 -2.49
CA SER A 112 3.50 -3.67 -2.13
C SER A 112 4.90 -4.10 -2.55
N SER A 113 5.66 -3.29 -3.27
CA SER A 113 7.01 -3.65 -3.71
C SER A 113 8.03 -3.57 -2.56
N LYS A 114 8.93 -4.57 -2.48
CA LYS A 114 10.19 -4.38 -1.73
C LYS A 114 10.97 -3.23 -2.38
N PHE A 115 11.76 -2.52 -1.58
CA PHE A 115 12.48 -1.33 -2.04
C PHE A 115 13.27 -1.58 -3.35
N GLY A 116 13.99 -2.70 -3.44
CA GLY A 116 14.73 -3.08 -4.66
C GLY A 116 13.83 -3.49 -5.85
N ALA A 117 12.80 -4.28 -5.60
CA ALA A 117 11.89 -4.77 -6.65
C ALA A 117 11.20 -3.63 -7.42
N GLY A 118 10.73 -2.61 -6.69
CA GLY A 118 10.11 -1.44 -7.30
C GLY A 118 11.07 -0.62 -8.15
N ILE A 119 12.36 -0.53 -7.77
CA ILE A 119 13.40 0.12 -8.56
C ILE A 119 13.63 -0.66 -9.86
N GLY A 120 13.73 -1.99 -9.78
CA GLY A 120 13.89 -2.87 -10.95
C GLY A 120 12.81 -2.67 -12.00
N LEU A 121 11.53 -2.66 -11.60
CA LEU A 121 10.41 -2.43 -12.52
C LEU A 121 10.45 -1.05 -13.18
N ARG A 122 10.82 0.00 -12.41
CA ARG A 122 10.99 1.35 -12.97
C ARG A 122 12.15 1.44 -13.96
N MET A 123 13.26 0.73 -13.72
CA MET A 123 14.37 0.66 -14.67
C MET A 123 13.96 -0.04 -15.98
N ILE A 124 13.21 -1.14 -15.89
CA ILE A 124 12.66 -1.84 -17.06
C ILE A 124 11.72 -0.92 -17.84
N ALA A 125 10.82 -0.22 -17.15
CA ALA A 125 9.93 0.75 -17.76
C ALA A 125 10.72 1.83 -18.51
N LYS A 126 11.73 2.42 -17.86
CA LYS A 126 12.59 3.46 -18.45
C LYS A 126 13.29 2.97 -19.73
N ARG A 127 13.84 1.76 -19.73
CA ARG A 127 14.48 1.14 -20.92
C ARG A 127 13.51 0.95 -22.09
N LYS A 128 12.21 0.82 -21.83
CA LYS A 128 11.14 0.73 -22.84
C LYS A 128 10.57 2.10 -23.25
N GLY A 129 11.13 3.21 -22.75
CA GLY A 129 10.58 4.55 -22.97
C GLY A 129 9.28 4.81 -22.20
N PHE A 130 9.04 4.07 -21.11
CA PHE A 130 7.89 4.24 -20.24
C PHE A 130 8.28 4.88 -18.90
N LYS A 131 7.30 5.45 -18.22
CA LYS A 131 7.39 5.92 -16.84
C LYS A 131 6.44 5.10 -15.98
N LEU A 132 6.95 4.40 -14.98
CA LEU A 132 6.13 3.70 -13.98
C LEU A 132 6.07 4.52 -12.68
N SER A 133 4.87 4.77 -12.18
CA SER A 133 4.61 5.42 -10.89
C SER A 133 3.45 4.72 -10.16
N GLN A 134 3.10 5.21 -8.96
CA GLN A 134 1.91 4.78 -8.23
C GLN A 134 0.58 5.09 -8.96
N HIS A 135 0.63 5.93 -10.00
CA HIS A 135 -0.53 6.38 -10.77
C HIS A 135 -0.69 5.65 -12.11
N GLY A 136 0.20 4.71 -12.43
CA GLY A 136 0.16 3.96 -13.68
C GLY A 136 1.51 3.78 -14.35
N LEU A 137 1.46 3.12 -15.51
CA LEU A 137 2.52 3.07 -16.49
C LEU A 137 2.18 4.03 -17.64
N PHE A 138 3.13 4.86 -18.03
CA PHE A 138 2.91 5.93 -19.00
C PHE A 138 3.90 5.87 -20.16
N ARG A 139 3.45 6.25 -21.36
CA ARG A 139 4.29 6.47 -22.54
C ARG A 139 3.95 7.85 -23.12
N LYS A 140 4.94 8.73 -23.25
CA LYS A 140 4.75 10.11 -23.75
C LYS A 140 3.58 10.85 -23.05
N GLY A 141 3.52 10.76 -21.72
CA GLY A 141 2.46 11.39 -20.90
C GLY A 141 1.12 10.64 -20.86
N LYS A 142 0.86 9.70 -21.78
CA LYS A 142 -0.40 8.93 -21.81
C LYS A 142 -0.28 7.67 -20.95
N ARG A 143 -1.28 7.40 -20.10
CA ARG A 143 -1.37 6.16 -19.31
C ARG A 143 -1.65 4.98 -20.26
N ILE A 144 -0.84 3.93 -20.17
CA ILE A 144 -0.92 2.72 -21.00
C ILE A 144 -1.20 1.44 -20.20
N ALA A 145 -1.12 1.51 -18.86
CA ALA A 145 -1.56 0.49 -17.92
C ALA A 145 -1.73 1.11 -16.53
N GLY A 146 -2.53 0.48 -15.66
CA GLY A 146 -2.69 0.94 -14.28
C GLY A 146 -3.84 0.27 -13.51
N LYS A 147 -4.76 -0.42 -14.20
CA LYS A 147 -5.95 -1.00 -13.57
C LYS A 147 -5.63 -2.26 -12.77
N SER A 148 -4.66 -3.05 -13.24
CA SER A 148 -4.18 -4.26 -12.55
C SER A 148 -2.65 -4.35 -12.55
N GLU A 149 -2.11 -5.14 -11.63
CA GLU A 149 -0.66 -5.37 -11.58
C GLU A 149 -0.22 -6.20 -12.80
N GLU A 150 -1.03 -7.17 -13.19
CA GLU A 150 -0.86 -8.06 -14.34
C GLU A 150 -0.74 -7.26 -15.65
N GLU A 151 -1.60 -6.26 -15.85
CA GLU A 151 -1.55 -5.36 -17.01
C GLU A 151 -0.19 -4.63 -17.10
N ILE A 152 0.31 -4.13 -15.96
CA ILE A 152 1.60 -3.44 -15.88
C ILE A 152 2.74 -4.42 -16.18
N TYR A 153 2.76 -5.59 -15.55
CA TYR A 153 3.77 -6.62 -15.78
C TYR A 153 3.82 -7.04 -17.25
N HIS A 154 2.65 -7.27 -17.86
CA HIS A 154 2.52 -7.62 -19.27
C HIS A 154 3.10 -6.53 -20.19
N LYS A 155 2.73 -5.25 -19.98
CA LYS A 155 3.32 -4.13 -20.76
C LYS A 155 4.82 -3.99 -20.57
N LEU A 156 5.35 -4.38 -19.41
CA LEU A 156 6.79 -4.43 -19.14
C LEU A 156 7.48 -5.68 -19.71
N GLY A 157 6.75 -6.59 -20.38
CA GLY A 157 7.30 -7.83 -20.92
C GLY A 157 7.81 -8.76 -19.82
N ARG A 158 7.11 -8.81 -18.68
CA ARG A 158 7.47 -9.63 -17.52
C ARG A 158 6.29 -10.49 -17.08
N PRO A 159 6.52 -11.72 -16.62
CA PRO A 159 5.47 -12.50 -15.97
C PRO A 159 5.09 -11.84 -14.64
N TRP A 160 3.80 -11.79 -14.34
CA TRP A 160 3.34 -11.30 -13.04
C TRP A 160 3.87 -12.19 -11.92
N LYS A 161 4.25 -11.55 -10.80
CA LYS A 161 4.70 -12.23 -9.60
C LYS A 161 3.75 -11.93 -8.45
N LYS A 162 3.39 -12.97 -7.71
CA LYS A 162 2.69 -12.83 -6.42
C LYS A 162 3.47 -11.89 -5.49
N PRO A 163 2.81 -11.06 -4.66
CA PRO A 163 3.47 -10.08 -3.78
C PRO A 163 4.62 -10.66 -2.94
N GLU A 164 4.46 -11.86 -2.39
CA GLU A 164 5.48 -12.55 -1.59
C GLU A 164 6.75 -12.93 -2.37
N ASN A 165 6.68 -13.00 -3.70
CA ASN A 165 7.74 -13.45 -4.60
C ASN A 165 8.42 -12.29 -5.39
N ARG A 166 8.15 -11.03 -5.02
CA ARG A 166 8.65 -9.84 -5.72
C ARG A 166 10.00 -9.35 -5.23
#